data_AF-A0A7W0TW03-F1
#
_entry.id   AF-A0A7W0TW03-F1
#
_cell.length_a   1.000
_cell.length_b   1.000
_cell.length_c   1.000
_cell.angle_alpha   90.00
_cell.angle_beta   90.00
_cell.angle_gamma   90.00
#
_symmetry.space_group_name_H-M   'P 1'
#
loop_
_entity.id
_entity.type
_entity.pdbx_description
1 polymer ?
#
loop_
_entity_poly.entity_id
_entity_poly.type
_entity_poly.pdbx_seq_one_letter_code
_entity_poly.pdbx_strand_id
1 'polypeptide(L)'
;KYHHLIGSVGGHQGAWGYVRGGMGSIANALAGFGRERGVEIATDSEVAEVEILDGVARGVRTVDGRTYRADVVLSNADPQRTFLGMVGESRLPAEFAAGVKRIRSKGSVVKVLLGLGELPNFTAMPGTEIGPQHTGGIVINPSVDWLETAWDDCKRGHPSRRPFMDCYIQTATEEGLAPAGKHTMSLYVQYAPYDLAEGTWDGRREEIGRNIVDTLALFAPNIWGAVEHMEVLGPPDIERIVGITGGNIFHGEIMPDQMFQFRPVPGFADYRTPVDGLYLCGAGAWPGGAVFGAPGRNCAIEVLADLGTEAGTLAAD
;
A
#
# COMPACT_ATOMS: atom_id res chain seq x y z
N LYS A 1 -0.32 -3.73 15.98
CA LYS A 1 1.09 -4.19 16.03
C LYS A 1 1.30 -5.60 15.46
N TYR A 2 0.50 -6.62 15.83
CA TYR A 2 0.72 -8.02 15.38
C TYR A 2 0.89 -8.20 13.86
N HIS A 3 0.10 -7.51 13.02
CA HIS A 3 0.24 -7.56 11.56
C HIS A 3 1.61 -7.08 11.05
N HIS A 4 2.20 -6.06 11.70
CA HIS A 4 3.50 -5.49 11.31
C HIS A 4 4.71 -6.31 11.78
N LEU A 5 4.47 -7.40 12.52
CA LEU A 5 5.51 -8.35 12.96
C LEU A 5 5.44 -9.67 12.16
N ILE A 6 4.59 -9.72 11.12
CA ILE A 6 4.49 -10.86 10.23
C ILE A 6 5.68 -10.84 9.26
N GLY A 7 6.41 -11.94 9.18
CA GLY A 7 7.56 -12.11 8.29
C GLY A 7 8.92 -11.99 9.00
N SER A 8 9.98 -12.15 8.22
CA SER A 8 11.36 -12.00 8.68
C SER A 8 12.24 -11.39 7.59
N VAL A 9 13.29 -10.70 8.01
CA VAL A 9 14.34 -10.16 7.12
C VAL A 9 15.68 -10.69 7.60
N GLY A 10 16.39 -11.42 6.74
CA GLY A 10 17.71 -11.99 7.08
C GLY A 10 17.68 -12.86 8.34
N GLY A 11 16.62 -13.65 8.54
CA GLY A 11 16.44 -14.51 9.72
C GLY A 11 15.91 -13.80 10.98
N HIS A 12 15.71 -12.48 10.95
CA HIS A 12 15.18 -11.72 12.08
C HIS A 12 13.67 -11.52 11.95
N GLN A 13 12.90 -12.09 12.88
CA GLN A 13 11.44 -12.00 12.89
C GLN A 13 10.97 -10.57 13.17
N GLY A 14 10.01 -10.09 12.38
CA GLY A 14 9.39 -8.77 12.53
C GLY A 14 10.36 -7.59 12.31
N ALA A 15 11.54 -7.83 11.74
CA ALA A 15 12.51 -6.80 11.43
C ALA A 15 12.08 -5.99 10.19
N TRP A 16 12.43 -4.70 10.22
CA TRP A 16 12.28 -3.77 9.11
C TRP A 16 13.66 -3.42 8.57
N GLY A 17 13.77 -3.18 7.26
CA GLY A 17 15.03 -2.87 6.60
C GLY A 17 14.85 -1.84 5.50
N TYR A 18 15.94 -1.12 5.22
CA TYR A 18 16.03 -0.28 4.04
C TYR A 18 16.41 -1.12 2.82
N VAL A 19 15.75 -0.84 1.70
CA VAL A 19 16.05 -1.47 0.42
C VAL A 19 17.07 -0.61 -0.30
N ARG A 20 18.19 -1.22 -0.70
CA ARG A 20 19.20 -0.55 -1.53
C ARG A 20 18.58 -0.06 -2.85
N GLY A 21 18.77 1.21 -3.19
CA GLY A 21 18.18 1.86 -4.37
C GLY A 21 16.71 2.24 -4.20
N GLY A 22 16.14 2.12 -2.99
CA GLY A 22 14.73 2.41 -2.73
C GLY A 22 13.78 1.25 -3.00
N MET A 23 12.52 1.41 -2.62
CA MET A 23 11.50 0.36 -2.74
C MET A 23 11.24 -0.10 -4.18
N GLY A 24 11.44 0.78 -5.17
CA GLY A 24 11.32 0.45 -6.59
C GLY A 24 12.28 -0.66 -7.04
N SER A 25 13.44 -0.81 -6.37
CA SER A 25 14.39 -1.87 -6.65
C SER A 25 13.81 -3.27 -6.46
N ILE A 26 12.92 -3.48 -5.49
CA ILE A 26 12.26 -4.79 -5.28
C ILE A 26 11.41 -5.13 -6.51
N ALA A 27 10.55 -4.19 -6.92
CA ALA A 27 9.67 -4.40 -8.08
C ALA A 27 10.48 -4.63 -9.36
N ASN A 28 11.55 -3.85 -9.56
CA ASN A 28 12.45 -4.01 -10.71
C ASN A 28 13.18 -5.35 -10.71
N ALA A 29 13.64 -5.83 -9.55
CA ALA A 29 14.29 -7.13 -9.42
C ALA A 29 13.33 -8.28 -9.74
N LEU A 30 12.11 -8.24 -9.20
CA LEU A 30 11.07 -9.24 -9.50
C LEU A 30 10.68 -9.23 -10.99
N ALA A 31 10.54 -8.03 -11.58
CA ALA A 31 10.27 -7.88 -13.00
C ALA A 31 11.41 -8.43 -13.87
N GLY A 32 12.67 -8.18 -13.50
CA GLY A 32 13.85 -8.73 -14.16
C GLY A 32 13.87 -10.26 -14.12
N PHE A 33 13.73 -10.83 -12.92
CA PHE A 33 13.68 -12.28 -12.71
C PHE A 33 12.54 -12.95 -13.50
N GLY A 34 11.37 -12.31 -13.54
CA GLY A 34 10.25 -12.78 -14.35
C GLY A 34 10.58 -12.80 -15.84
N ARG A 35 11.13 -11.70 -16.39
CA ARG A 35 11.51 -11.61 -17.81
C ARG A 35 12.54 -12.66 -18.22
N GLU A 36 13.52 -12.95 -17.35
CA GLU A 36 14.50 -14.02 -17.57
C GLU A 36 13.85 -15.41 -17.68
N ARG A 37 12.66 -15.59 -17.09
CA ARG A 37 11.85 -16.81 -17.16
C ARG A 37 10.74 -16.76 -18.21
N GLY A 38 10.77 -15.76 -19.08
CA GLY A 38 9.79 -15.61 -20.16
C GLY A 38 8.48 -14.92 -19.75
N VAL A 39 8.41 -14.29 -18.58
CA VAL A 39 7.25 -13.46 -18.21
C VAL A 39 7.25 -12.19 -19.06
N GLU A 40 6.17 -11.97 -19.78
CA GLU A 40 5.89 -10.72 -20.47
C GLU A 40 5.25 -9.71 -19.50
N ILE A 41 5.72 -8.47 -19.52
CA ILE A 41 5.22 -7.38 -18.68
C ILE A 41 4.75 -6.25 -19.59
N ALA A 42 3.43 -6.05 -19.64
CA ALA A 42 2.81 -4.96 -20.37
C ALA A 42 2.45 -3.81 -19.41
N THR A 43 3.06 -2.64 -19.59
CA THR A 43 2.66 -1.39 -18.93
C THR A 43 1.59 -0.67 -19.76
N ASP A 44 0.98 0.38 -19.21
CA ASP A 44 -0.03 1.18 -19.92
C ASP A 44 -1.15 0.31 -20.52
N SER A 45 -1.52 -0.74 -19.78
CA SER A 45 -2.40 -1.82 -20.21
C SER A 45 -3.44 -2.10 -19.12
N GLU A 46 -4.18 -1.05 -18.74
CA GLU A 46 -5.20 -1.15 -17.69
C GLU A 46 -6.27 -2.17 -18.08
N VAL A 47 -6.51 -3.15 -17.19
CA VAL A 47 -7.55 -4.17 -17.36
C VAL A 47 -8.92 -3.57 -17.07
N ALA A 48 -9.82 -3.66 -18.05
CA ALA A 48 -11.19 -3.20 -17.94
C ALA A 48 -12.14 -4.32 -17.49
N GLU A 49 -11.95 -5.55 -17.97
CA GLU A 49 -12.86 -6.68 -17.72
C GLU A 49 -12.09 -8.00 -17.63
N VAL A 50 -12.51 -8.88 -16.72
CA VAL A 50 -12.18 -10.31 -16.77
C VAL A 50 -13.16 -10.98 -17.73
N GLU A 51 -12.66 -11.57 -18.81
CA GLU A 51 -13.50 -12.26 -19.79
C GLU A 51 -13.97 -13.60 -19.20
N ILE A 52 -15.29 -13.77 -19.04
CA ILE A 52 -15.89 -14.93 -18.39
C ILE A 52 -16.80 -15.65 -19.38
N LEU A 53 -16.60 -16.96 -19.55
CA LEU A 53 -17.44 -17.84 -20.35
C LEU A 53 -17.88 -19.03 -19.49
N ASP A 54 -19.19 -19.26 -19.40
CA ASP A 54 -19.81 -20.35 -18.64
C ASP A 54 -19.32 -20.43 -17.17
N GLY A 55 -19.14 -19.26 -16.54
CA GLY A 55 -18.67 -19.15 -15.16
C GLY A 55 -17.15 -19.24 -14.96
N VAL A 56 -16.37 -19.41 -16.04
CA VAL A 56 -14.93 -19.57 -16.00
C VAL A 56 -14.21 -18.37 -16.61
N ALA A 57 -13.19 -17.85 -15.94
CA ALA A 57 -12.30 -16.82 -16.48
C ALA A 57 -11.48 -17.39 -17.65
N ARG A 58 -11.39 -16.64 -18.75
CA ARG A 58 -10.69 -17.03 -20.00
C ARG A 58 -9.64 -16.02 -20.45
N GLY A 59 -9.40 -15.00 -19.64
CA GLY A 59 -8.51 -13.92 -19.97
C GLY A 59 -9.00 -12.58 -19.45
N VAL A 60 -8.40 -11.53 -19.97
CA VAL A 60 -8.73 -10.14 -19.63
C VAL A 60 -8.79 -9.29 -20.89
N ARG A 61 -9.65 -8.28 -20.84
CA ARG A 61 -9.74 -7.23 -21.84
C ARG A 61 -9.33 -5.91 -21.21
N THR A 62 -8.46 -5.18 -21.88
CA THR A 62 -7.97 -3.86 -21.45
C THR A 62 -8.89 -2.73 -21.88
N VAL A 63 -8.71 -1.55 -21.29
CA VAL A 63 -9.47 -0.33 -21.58
C VAL A 63 -9.38 0.11 -23.05
N ASP A 64 -8.26 -0.16 -23.71
CA ASP A 64 -8.05 0.17 -25.13
C ASP A 64 -8.52 -0.93 -26.10
N GLY A 65 -9.09 -2.01 -25.56
CA GLY A 65 -9.69 -3.10 -26.34
C GLY A 65 -8.77 -4.27 -26.64
N ARG A 66 -7.48 -4.24 -26.26
CA ARG A 66 -6.61 -5.43 -26.36
C ARG A 66 -7.12 -6.55 -25.46
N THR A 67 -7.04 -7.78 -25.94
CA THR A 67 -7.44 -8.99 -25.20
C THR A 67 -6.24 -9.91 -24.97
N TYR A 68 -6.19 -10.50 -23.78
CA TYR A 68 -5.17 -11.45 -23.36
C TYR A 68 -5.86 -12.71 -22.86
N ARG A 69 -5.74 -13.80 -23.62
CA ARG A 69 -6.32 -15.09 -23.23
C ARG A 69 -5.45 -15.80 -22.22
N ALA A 70 -6.08 -16.44 -21.24
CA ALA A 70 -5.39 -17.23 -20.23
C ALA A 70 -6.30 -18.34 -19.68
N ASP A 71 -5.68 -19.45 -19.28
CA ASP A 71 -6.39 -20.52 -18.57
C ASP A 71 -6.66 -20.17 -17.10
N VAL A 72 -5.83 -19.27 -16.55
CA VAL A 72 -5.90 -18.80 -15.16
C VAL A 72 -5.65 -17.29 -15.11
N VAL A 73 -6.41 -16.57 -14.28
CA VAL A 73 -6.25 -15.14 -14.01
C VAL A 73 -5.96 -14.93 -12.52
N LEU A 74 -4.82 -14.31 -12.19
CA LEU A 74 -4.49 -13.92 -10.81
C LEU A 74 -4.64 -12.40 -10.69
N SER A 75 -5.61 -11.94 -9.91
CA SER A 75 -5.82 -10.51 -9.65
C SER A 75 -5.05 -10.05 -8.41
N ASN A 76 -4.08 -9.16 -8.62
CA ASN A 76 -3.40 -8.43 -7.55
C ASN A 76 -4.11 -7.11 -7.19
N ALA A 77 -5.13 -6.71 -7.95
CA ALA A 77 -5.93 -5.52 -7.66
C ALA A 77 -6.72 -5.69 -6.35
N ASP A 78 -7.22 -4.59 -5.79
CA ASP A 78 -8.07 -4.67 -4.61
C ASP A 78 -9.38 -5.45 -4.88
N PRO A 79 -10.02 -6.04 -3.84
CA PRO A 79 -11.21 -6.85 -4.02
C PRO A 79 -12.37 -6.10 -4.69
N GLN A 80 -12.59 -4.82 -4.38
CA GLN A 80 -13.70 -4.07 -4.96
C GLN A 80 -13.45 -3.81 -6.44
N ARG A 81 -12.24 -3.41 -6.83
CA ARG A 81 -11.87 -3.24 -8.24
C ARG A 81 -11.94 -4.55 -9.02
N THR A 82 -11.49 -5.66 -8.41
CA THR A 82 -11.55 -6.99 -9.03
C THR A 82 -12.99 -7.44 -9.26
N PHE A 83 -13.79 -7.47 -8.20
CA PHE A 83 -15.08 -8.14 -8.24
C PHE A 83 -16.21 -7.22 -8.72
N LEU A 84 -16.28 -5.99 -8.22
CA LEU A 84 -17.36 -5.06 -8.59
C LEU A 84 -17.06 -4.33 -9.90
N GLY A 85 -15.77 -4.11 -10.21
CA GLY A 85 -15.30 -3.49 -11.45
C GLY A 85 -15.09 -4.51 -12.58
N MET A 86 -13.98 -5.26 -12.52
CA MET A 86 -13.51 -6.09 -13.64
C MET A 86 -14.39 -7.33 -13.91
N VAL A 87 -14.93 -7.98 -12.87
CA VAL A 87 -15.87 -9.11 -13.03
C VAL A 87 -17.29 -8.61 -13.29
N GLY A 88 -17.68 -7.53 -12.60
CA GLY A 88 -19.02 -6.97 -12.64
C GLY A 88 -19.99 -7.66 -11.67
N GLU A 89 -20.65 -6.87 -10.84
CA GLU A 89 -21.52 -7.36 -9.76
C GLU A 89 -22.57 -8.38 -10.20
N SER A 90 -23.20 -8.18 -11.36
CA SER A 90 -24.25 -9.06 -11.89
C SER A 90 -23.82 -10.50 -12.15
N ARG A 91 -22.51 -10.76 -12.23
CA ARG A 91 -21.93 -12.10 -12.46
C ARG A 91 -21.51 -12.80 -11.16
N LEU A 92 -21.72 -12.16 -10.01
CA LEU A 92 -21.33 -12.68 -8.70
C LEU A 92 -22.54 -13.17 -7.90
N PRO A 93 -22.36 -14.17 -7.01
CA PRO A 93 -23.36 -14.48 -6.01
C PRO A 93 -23.69 -13.25 -5.15
N ALA A 94 -24.97 -13.01 -4.90
CA ALA A 94 -25.45 -11.80 -4.24
C ALA A 94 -24.81 -11.57 -2.85
N GLU A 95 -24.64 -12.63 -2.05
CA GLU A 95 -24.01 -12.52 -0.74
C GLU A 95 -22.53 -12.15 -0.81
N PHE A 96 -21.80 -12.71 -1.79
CA PHE A 96 -20.38 -12.40 -2.01
C PHE A 96 -20.21 -10.94 -2.44
N ALA A 97 -20.97 -10.49 -3.45
CA ALA A 97 -20.96 -9.10 -3.89
C ALA A 97 -21.33 -8.13 -2.75
N ALA A 98 -22.32 -8.47 -1.92
CA ALA A 98 -22.68 -7.68 -0.76
C ALA A 98 -21.55 -7.64 0.29
N GLY A 99 -20.82 -8.74 0.49
CA GLY A 99 -19.63 -8.79 1.33
C GLY A 99 -18.53 -7.87 0.82
N VAL A 100 -18.20 -7.94 -0.47
CA VAL A 100 -17.17 -7.10 -1.09
C VAL A 100 -17.53 -5.61 -1.01
N LYS A 101 -18.81 -5.26 -1.21
CA LYS A 101 -19.30 -3.88 -1.04
C LYS A 101 -19.13 -3.32 0.37
N ARG A 102 -19.19 -4.19 1.39
CA ARG A 102 -19.05 -3.80 2.80
C ARG A 102 -17.60 -3.68 3.25
N ILE A 103 -16.62 -4.02 2.40
CA ILE A 103 -15.21 -3.83 2.74
C ILE A 103 -14.96 -2.36 3.03
N ARG A 104 -14.55 -2.04 4.26
CA ARG A 104 -14.11 -0.70 4.64
C ARG A 104 -12.72 -0.46 4.04
N SER A 105 -12.69 0.19 2.88
CA SER A 105 -11.49 0.45 2.08
C SER A 105 -11.06 1.92 2.07
N LYS A 106 -11.85 2.82 2.66
CA LYS A 106 -11.47 4.23 2.78
C LYS A 106 -10.28 4.37 3.72
N GLY A 107 -9.17 4.86 3.18
CA GLY A 107 -7.95 5.16 3.91
C GLY A 107 -8.08 6.45 4.71
N SER A 108 -7.21 6.57 5.71
CA SER A 108 -7.12 7.73 6.60
C SER A 108 -5.68 8.27 6.69
N VAL A 109 -4.91 8.07 5.63
CA VAL A 109 -3.45 8.26 5.61
C VAL A 109 -3.07 9.24 4.51
N VAL A 110 -2.13 10.12 4.83
CA VAL A 110 -1.46 10.99 3.85
C VAL A 110 -0.01 10.58 3.73
N LYS A 111 0.49 10.46 2.50
CA LYS A 111 1.92 10.36 2.24
C LYS A 111 2.45 11.76 1.94
N VAL A 112 3.43 12.22 2.71
CA VAL A 112 4.16 13.46 2.40
C VAL A 112 5.59 13.09 2.04
N LEU A 113 6.08 13.61 0.92
CA LEU A 113 7.44 13.43 0.43
C LEU A 113 8.11 14.80 0.45
N LEU A 114 9.23 14.91 1.17
CA LEU A 114 10.02 16.14 1.27
C LEU A 114 11.37 15.94 0.59
N GLY A 115 11.72 16.87 -0.29
CA GLY A 115 13.09 17.12 -0.70
C GLY A 115 13.69 18.17 0.21
N LEU A 116 14.82 17.85 0.83
CA LEU A 116 15.44 18.67 1.86
C LEU A 116 16.84 19.15 1.43
N GLY A 117 17.14 20.41 1.73
CA GLY A 117 18.46 21.02 1.55
C GLY A 117 19.44 20.76 2.70
N GLU A 118 18.93 20.36 3.87
CA GLU A 118 19.71 19.95 5.04
C GLU A 118 18.94 18.92 5.87
N LEU A 119 19.59 18.24 6.81
CA LEU A 119 18.93 17.28 7.70
C LEU A 119 18.03 17.98 8.73
N PRO A 120 16.87 17.39 9.10
CA PRO A 120 16.07 17.89 10.22
C PRO A 120 16.84 17.76 11.53
N ASN A 121 16.99 18.85 12.27
CA ASN A 121 17.65 18.87 13.56
C ASN A 121 16.63 18.68 14.69
N PHE A 122 16.53 17.45 15.19
CA PHE A 122 15.52 17.08 16.18
C PHE A 122 15.87 17.57 17.60
N THR A 123 14.91 18.18 18.29
CA THR A 123 15.11 18.70 19.66
C THR A 123 15.42 17.60 20.69
N ALA A 124 14.88 16.40 20.50
CA ALA A 124 15.11 15.26 21.38
C ALA A 124 16.50 14.63 21.23
N MET A 125 17.14 14.80 20.06
CA MET A 125 18.49 14.32 19.78
C MET A 125 19.15 15.23 18.73
N PRO A 126 19.68 16.40 19.16
CA PRO A 126 20.20 17.39 18.22
C PRO A 126 21.43 16.89 17.45
N GLY A 127 21.51 17.28 16.18
CA GLY A 127 22.65 16.99 15.30
C GLY A 127 22.32 17.31 13.84
N THR A 128 23.27 17.92 13.14
CA THR A 128 23.12 18.37 11.74
C THR A 128 23.82 17.44 10.73
N GLU A 129 24.62 16.50 11.23
CA GLU A 129 25.26 15.45 10.44
C GLU A 129 24.44 14.15 10.52
N ILE A 130 24.66 13.23 9.58
CA ILE A 130 24.03 11.90 9.62
C ILE A 130 24.37 11.22 10.94
N GLY A 131 23.33 10.73 11.62
CA GLY A 131 23.42 10.12 12.94
C GLY A 131 22.23 9.19 13.20
N PRO A 132 22.19 8.51 14.36
CA PRO A 132 21.15 7.53 14.68
C PRO A 132 19.71 8.05 14.52
N GLN A 133 19.48 9.33 14.83
CA GLN A 133 18.20 10.03 14.67
C GLN A 133 17.75 10.18 13.21
N HIS A 134 18.67 10.03 12.25
CA HIS A 134 18.40 10.13 10.81
C HIS A 134 18.32 8.76 10.12
N THR A 135 18.94 7.73 10.70
CA THR A 135 19.03 6.39 10.08
C THR A 135 17.98 5.40 10.55
N GLY A 136 17.20 5.74 11.59
CA GLY A 136 16.10 4.94 12.11
C GLY A 136 14.72 5.36 11.59
N GLY A 137 13.67 4.70 12.07
CA GLY A 137 12.30 5.21 11.96
C GLY A 137 12.06 6.30 13.00
N ILE A 138 11.42 7.39 12.59
CA ILE A 138 11.10 8.55 13.43
C ILE A 138 9.59 8.57 13.63
N VAL A 139 9.13 8.38 14.86
CA VAL A 139 7.70 8.34 15.19
C VAL A 139 7.33 9.53 16.07
N ILE A 140 6.36 10.32 15.62
CA ILE A 140 5.81 11.47 16.37
C ILE A 140 4.40 11.11 16.83
N ASN A 141 4.29 10.76 18.11
CA ASN A 141 3.02 10.43 18.77
C ASN A 141 3.11 10.67 20.29
N PRO A 142 3.17 11.94 20.75
CA PRO A 142 3.58 12.28 22.10
C PRO A 142 2.80 11.62 23.24
N SER A 143 1.52 11.30 23.03
CA SER A 143 0.66 10.64 24.02
C SER A 143 -0.49 9.87 23.37
N VAL A 144 -1.19 9.07 24.17
CA VAL A 144 -2.45 8.43 23.77
C VAL A 144 -3.52 9.49 23.47
N ASP A 145 -3.65 10.52 24.31
CA ASP A 145 -4.62 11.61 24.10
C ASP A 145 -4.38 12.35 22.78
N TRP A 146 -3.13 12.47 22.35
CA TRP A 146 -2.78 13.03 21.04
C TRP A 146 -3.34 12.18 19.90
N LEU A 147 -3.18 10.85 19.99
CA LEU A 147 -3.71 9.91 18.99
C LEU A 147 -5.23 9.90 18.97
N GLU A 148 -5.88 9.91 20.14
CA GLU A 148 -7.34 9.96 20.24
C GLU A 148 -7.89 11.26 19.65
N THR A 149 -7.25 12.40 19.94
CA THR A 149 -7.63 13.69 19.36
C THR A 149 -7.47 13.68 17.83
N ALA A 150 -6.37 13.12 17.33
CA ALA A 150 -6.15 13.01 15.88
C ALA A 150 -7.19 12.12 15.20
N TRP A 151 -7.59 11.04 15.87
CA TRP A 151 -8.64 10.15 15.40
C TRP A 151 -10.04 10.81 15.45
N ASP A 152 -10.32 11.58 16.49
CA ASP A 152 -11.56 12.35 16.65
C ASP A 152 -11.78 13.37 15.52
N ASP A 153 -10.72 14.07 15.09
CA ASP A 153 -10.77 14.96 13.92
C ASP A 153 -11.17 14.18 12.66
N CYS A 154 -10.48 13.05 12.42
CA CYS A 154 -10.70 12.22 11.23
C CYS A 154 -12.10 11.60 11.19
N LYS A 155 -12.63 11.14 12.32
CA LYS A 155 -14.01 10.62 12.44
C LYS A 155 -15.05 11.67 12.05
N ARG A 156 -14.76 12.95 12.28
CA ARG A 156 -15.62 14.07 11.91
C ARG A 156 -15.38 14.55 10.47
N GLY A 157 -14.53 13.89 9.70
CA GLY A 157 -14.21 14.24 8.32
C GLY A 157 -13.15 15.33 8.18
N HIS A 158 -12.42 15.66 9.24
CA HIS A 158 -11.36 16.67 9.19
C HIS A 158 -9.96 16.03 9.22
N PRO A 159 -9.00 16.51 8.41
CA PRO A 159 -7.60 16.18 8.60
C PRO A 159 -7.16 16.58 10.01
N SER A 160 -6.37 15.72 10.66
CA SER A 160 -5.93 15.97 12.02
C SER A 160 -5.09 17.25 12.12
N ARG A 161 -5.42 18.08 13.10
CA ARG A 161 -4.62 19.29 13.43
C ARG A 161 -3.30 18.96 14.14
N ARG A 162 -3.17 17.73 14.62
CA ARG A 162 -2.04 17.21 15.40
C ARG A 162 -1.80 15.76 14.99
N PRO A 163 -1.34 15.52 13.76
CA PRO A 163 -1.25 14.17 13.24
C PRO A 163 -0.19 13.34 13.96
N PHE A 164 -0.43 12.03 14.00
CA PHE A 164 0.58 10.99 14.10
C PHE A 164 1.45 10.98 12.83
N MET A 165 2.75 10.82 12.98
CA MET A 165 3.66 10.69 11.84
C MET A 165 4.66 9.57 12.07
N ASP A 166 4.87 8.75 11.04
CA ASP A 166 5.98 7.81 10.93
C ASP A 166 6.86 8.23 9.74
N CYS A 167 8.11 8.56 10.02
CA CYS A 167 8.99 9.28 9.10
C CYS A 167 10.31 8.53 8.88
N TYR A 168 10.83 8.62 7.67
CA TYR A 168 12.06 7.94 7.26
C TYR A 168 12.90 8.84 6.35
N ILE A 169 14.22 8.87 6.57
CA ILE A 169 15.18 9.63 5.76
C ILE A 169 16.12 8.65 5.05
N GLN A 170 15.71 8.14 3.89
CA GLN A 170 16.45 7.05 3.25
C GLN A 170 17.87 7.47 2.81
N THR A 171 18.02 8.72 2.35
CA THR A 171 19.33 9.30 2.00
C THR A 171 20.32 9.37 3.15
N ALA A 172 19.88 9.23 4.41
CA ALA A 172 20.79 9.12 5.55
C ALA A 172 21.39 7.71 5.70
N THR A 173 20.80 6.72 5.03
CA THR A 173 21.25 5.31 5.06
C THR A 173 21.96 4.89 3.79
N GLU A 174 21.77 5.62 2.69
CA GLU A 174 22.32 5.30 1.38
C GLU A 174 22.55 6.57 0.54
N GLU A 175 23.79 6.71 0.04
CA GLU A 175 24.16 7.77 -0.89
C GLU A 175 23.61 7.52 -2.31
N GLY A 176 23.46 8.59 -3.10
CA GLY A 176 23.06 8.48 -4.51
C GLY A 176 21.54 8.41 -4.75
N LEU A 177 20.72 8.41 -3.69
CA LEU A 177 19.25 8.52 -3.78
C LEU A 177 18.76 9.95 -3.97
N ALA A 178 19.63 10.94 -3.80
CA ALA A 178 19.39 12.37 -4.03
C ALA A 178 20.69 13.05 -4.50
N PRO A 179 20.62 14.28 -5.06
CA PRO A 179 21.82 15.07 -5.34
C PRO A 179 22.70 15.26 -4.10
N ALA A 180 24.00 15.50 -4.31
CA ALA A 180 24.94 15.69 -3.21
C ALA A 180 24.51 16.83 -2.25
N GLY A 181 24.55 16.55 -0.95
CA GLY A 181 24.11 17.49 0.09
C GLY A 181 22.58 17.66 0.19
N LYS A 182 21.80 16.87 -0.53
CA LYS A 182 20.33 16.85 -0.43
C LYS A 182 19.84 15.58 0.23
N HIS A 183 18.67 15.66 0.85
CA HIS A 183 18.06 14.54 1.54
C HIS A 183 16.60 14.35 1.12
N THR A 184 16.11 13.12 1.23
CA THR A 184 14.70 12.81 1.06
C THR A 184 14.13 12.36 2.39
N MET A 185 12.97 12.91 2.76
CA MET A 185 12.22 12.48 3.94
C MET A 185 10.81 12.09 3.51
N SER A 186 10.41 10.88 3.87
CA SER A 186 9.08 10.36 3.58
C SER A 186 8.30 10.24 4.88
N LEU A 187 7.10 10.81 4.92
CA LEU A 187 6.23 10.84 6.09
C LEU A 187 4.96 10.07 5.76
N TYR A 188 4.63 9.12 6.62
CA TYR A 188 3.35 8.43 6.65
C TYR A 188 2.51 9.01 7.77
N VAL A 189 1.45 9.71 7.42
CA VAL A 189 0.77 10.63 8.33
C VAL A 189 -0.66 10.18 8.55
N GLN A 190 -1.04 10.07 9.82
CA GLN A 190 -2.40 9.77 10.23
C GLN A 190 -2.89 10.87 11.19
N TYR A 191 -4.13 11.32 11.15
CA TYR A 191 -5.23 10.84 10.33
C TYR A 191 -5.73 11.92 9.39
N ALA A 192 -5.97 11.59 8.12
CA ALA A 192 -6.71 12.44 7.20
C ALA A 192 -7.67 11.59 6.35
N PRO A 193 -8.98 11.85 6.41
CA PRO A 193 -9.97 10.98 5.81
C PRO A 193 -9.99 11.08 4.28
N TYR A 194 -10.43 10.01 3.62
CA TYR A 194 -10.70 10.02 2.18
C TYR A 194 -11.72 11.12 1.82
N ASP A 195 -12.89 11.13 2.47
CA ASP A 195 -13.89 12.18 2.31
C ASP A 195 -13.63 13.29 3.32
N LEU A 196 -13.41 14.52 2.83
CA LEU A 196 -13.32 15.69 3.68
C LEU A 196 -14.73 16.21 3.98
N ALA A 197 -15.00 16.57 5.24
CA ALA A 197 -16.26 17.21 5.64
C ALA A 197 -16.44 18.57 4.94
N GLU A 198 -15.33 19.24 4.64
CA GLU A 198 -15.30 20.55 4.00
C GLU A 198 -14.19 20.61 2.93
N GLY A 199 -14.56 21.10 1.75
CA GLY A 199 -13.65 21.27 0.61
C GLY A 199 -13.34 19.96 -0.11
N THR A 200 -12.30 20.00 -0.96
CA THR A 200 -11.78 18.84 -1.70
C THR A 200 -10.30 18.66 -1.39
N TRP A 201 -9.79 17.46 -1.63
CA TRP A 201 -8.35 17.20 -1.52
C TRP A 201 -7.52 18.17 -2.35
N ASP A 202 -7.92 18.44 -3.60
CA ASP A 202 -7.20 19.39 -4.47
C ASP A 202 -7.19 20.82 -3.91
N GLY A 203 -8.31 21.28 -3.34
CA GLY A 203 -8.40 22.62 -2.77
C GLY A 203 -7.70 22.78 -1.41
N ARG A 204 -7.51 21.69 -0.66
CA ARG A 204 -6.96 21.71 0.70
C ARG A 204 -5.58 21.06 0.84
N ARG A 205 -5.02 20.52 -0.24
CA ARG A 205 -3.74 19.79 -0.27
C ARG A 205 -2.60 20.58 0.38
N GLU A 206 -2.46 21.84 -0.02
CA GLU A 206 -1.40 22.72 0.49
C GLU A 206 -1.58 23.00 1.99
N GLU A 207 -2.79 23.35 2.42
CA GLU A 207 -3.14 23.56 3.83
C GLU A 207 -2.81 22.33 4.69
N ILE A 208 -3.23 21.15 4.24
CA ILE A 208 -2.98 19.88 4.92
C ILE A 208 -1.47 19.61 5.02
N GLY A 209 -0.74 19.76 3.91
CA GLY A 209 0.71 19.60 3.88
C GLY A 209 1.43 20.54 4.84
N ARG A 210 1.07 21.82 4.84
CA ARG A 210 1.63 22.83 5.75
C ARG A 210 1.39 22.46 7.21
N ASN A 211 0.17 22.06 7.58
CA ASN A 211 -0.14 21.63 8.95
C ASN A 211 0.69 20.43 9.41
N ILE A 212 1.00 19.49 8.50
CA ILE A 212 1.88 18.36 8.78
C ILE A 212 3.31 18.85 9.06
N VAL A 213 3.86 19.72 8.21
CA VAL A 213 5.21 20.27 8.39
C VAL A 213 5.28 21.17 9.62
N ASP A 214 4.26 21.97 9.91
CA ASP A 214 4.14 22.77 11.13
C ASP A 214 4.15 21.89 12.38
N THR A 215 3.47 20.74 12.33
CA THR A 215 3.51 19.77 13.44
C THR A 215 4.90 19.15 13.58
N LEU A 216 5.56 18.80 12.48
CA LEU A 216 6.95 18.31 12.49
C LEU A 216 7.92 19.37 13.03
N ALA A 217 7.69 20.66 12.74
CA ALA A 217 8.52 21.78 13.21
C ALA A 217 8.56 21.92 14.74
N LEU A 218 7.55 21.41 15.45
CA LEU A 218 7.58 21.33 16.91
C LEU A 218 8.73 20.44 17.43
N PHE A 219 9.16 19.48 16.62
CA PHE A 219 10.20 18.50 16.96
C PHE A 219 11.50 18.72 16.18
N ALA A 220 11.42 19.29 14.98
CA ALA A 220 12.57 19.69 14.16
C ALA A 220 12.42 21.16 13.69
N PRO A 221 12.78 22.15 14.53
CA PRO A 221 12.48 23.56 14.27
C PRO A 221 13.08 24.14 12.98
N ASN A 222 14.15 23.54 12.43
CA ASN A 222 14.74 23.96 11.17
C ASN A 222 14.01 23.44 9.93
N ILE A 223 13.00 22.56 10.08
CA ILE A 223 12.41 21.84 8.94
C ILE A 223 11.90 22.76 7.83
N TRP A 224 11.29 23.90 8.18
CA TRP A 224 10.82 24.86 7.17
C TRP A 224 11.95 25.50 6.36
N GLY A 225 13.12 25.69 6.96
CA GLY A 225 14.32 26.13 6.25
C GLY A 225 14.96 25.01 5.42
N ALA A 226 14.75 23.75 5.83
CA ALA A 226 15.27 22.58 5.14
C ALA A 226 14.43 22.17 3.92
N VAL A 227 13.11 22.39 3.91
CA VAL A 227 12.22 21.93 2.83
C VAL A 227 12.44 22.74 1.55
N GLU A 228 12.85 22.06 0.48
CA GLU A 228 12.99 22.61 -0.88
C GLU A 228 11.84 22.19 -1.79
N HIS A 229 11.33 20.97 -1.58
CA HIS A 229 10.20 20.41 -2.31
C HIS A 229 9.28 19.66 -1.35
N MET A 230 7.97 19.75 -1.60
CA MET A 230 6.95 19.02 -0.86
C MET A 230 5.90 18.47 -1.82
N GLU A 231 5.68 17.16 -1.76
CA GLU A 231 4.57 16.49 -2.41
C GLU A 231 3.67 15.86 -1.35
N VAL A 232 2.37 16.06 -1.48
CA VAL A 232 1.35 15.58 -0.54
C VAL A 232 0.40 14.71 -1.33
N LEU A 233 0.25 13.44 -0.96
CA LEU A 233 -0.65 12.47 -1.58
C LEU A 233 -1.66 11.98 -0.55
N GLY A 234 -2.93 12.34 -0.76
CA GLY A 234 -4.04 11.88 0.06
C GLY A 234 -4.62 10.55 -0.43
N PRO A 235 -5.58 9.96 0.29
CA PRO A 235 -6.22 8.72 -0.11
C PRO A 235 -6.80 8.72 -1.55
N PRO A 236 -7.45 9.79 -2.04
CA PRO A 236 -7.93 9.83 -3.43
C PRO A 236 -6.80 9.82 -4.48
N ASP A 237 -5.61 10.34 -4.16
CA ASP A 237 -4.47 10.27 -5.07
C ASP A 237 -3.95 8.84 -5.17
N ILE A 238 -3.88 8.12 -4.05
CA ILE A 238 -3.47 6.72 -4.04
C ILE A 238 -4.45 5.87 -4.85
N GLU A 239 -5.75 6.12 -4.71
CA GLU A 239 -6.77 5.48 -5.54
C GLU A 239 -6.56 5.78 -7.03
N ARG A 240 -6.36 7.05 -7.39
CA ARG A 240 -6.20 7.49 -8.79
C ARG A 240 -4.91 6.98 -9.43
N ILE A 241 -3.78 7.03 -8.71
CA ILE A 241 -2.44 6.73 -9.24
C ILE A 241 -2.19 5.22 -9.26
N VAL A 242 -2.58 4.52 -8.20
CA VAL A 242 -2.25 3.10 -8.00
C VAL A 242 -3.43 2.19 -8.30
N GLY A 243 -4.66 2.72 -8.30
CA GLY A 243 -5.87 1.95 -8.55
C GLY A 243 -6.43 1.25 -7.32
N ILE A 244 -6.02 1.66 -6.10
CA ILE A 244 -6.47 1.07 -4.83
C ILE A 244 -7.74 1.77 -4.36
N THR A 245 -8.88 1.08 -4.43
CA THR A 245 -10.19 1.62 -4.02
C THR A 245 -10.13 2.19 -2.59
N GLY A 246 -10.55 3.44 -2.41
CA GLY A 246 -10.55 4.16 -1.14
C GLY A 246 -9.15 4.57 -0.64
N GLY A 247 -8.06 4.26 -1.35
CA GLY A 247 -6.70 4.64 -0.98
C GLY A 247 -6.12 3.92 0.25
N ASN A 248 -6.78 2.88 0.76
CA ASN A 248 -6.23 2.07 1.85
C ASN A 248 -5.26 1.03 1.29
N ILE A 249 -3.96 1.21 1.55
CA ILE A 249 -2.87 0.36 1.07
C ILE A 249 -2.96 -1.11 1.52
N PHE A 250 -3.81 -1.42 2.49
CA PHE A 250 -4.11 -2.80 2.90
C PHE A 250 -5.32 -3.38 2.16
N HIS A 251 -5.89 -2.70 1.16
CA HIS A 251 -7.09 -3.10 0.40
C HIS A 251 -8.32 -3.36 1.30
N GLY A 252 -8.35 -2.73 2.48
CA GLY A 252 -9.35 -2.94 3.52
C GLY A 252 -8.77 -2.75 4.91
N GLU A 253 -9.62 -2.45 5.90
CA GLU A 253 -9.19 -2.26 7.29
C GLU A 253 -8.46 -3.48 7.89
N ILE A 254 -7.56 -3.19 8.82
CA ILE A 254 -6.80 -4.16 9.62
C ILE A 254 -7.50 -4.31 10.97
N MET A 255 -8.77 -4.70 10.92
CA MET A 255 -9.64 -4.97 12.08
C MET A 255 -9.96 -6.46 12.18
N PRO A 256 -10.27 -7.01 13.38
CA PRO A 256 -10.48 -8.45 13.56
C PRO A 256 -11.49 -9.09 12.60
N ASP A 257 -12.51 -8.36 12.18
CA ASP A 257 -13.57 -8.79 11.27
C ASP A 257 -13.22 -8.64 9.78
N GLN A 258 -12.07 -8.06 9.44
CA GLN A 258 -11.57 -7.87 8.07
C GLN A 258 -10.11 -8.30 7.90
N MET A 259 -9.62 -9.18 8.79
CA MET A 259 -8.25 -9.68 8.76
C MET A 259 -8.20 -11.19 8.62
N PHE A 260 -7.04 -11.68 8.19
CA PHE A 260 -6.76 -13.11 8.09
C PHE A 260 -7.85 -13.84 7.31
N GLN A 261 -8.46 -14.88 7.88
CA GLN A 261 -9.45 -15.74 7.23
C GLN A 261 -10.75 -15.02 6.82
N PHE A 262 -10.92 -13.77 7.24
CA PHE A 262 -12.04 -12.92 6.82
C PHE A 262 -11.72 -12.08 5.58
N ARG A 263 -10.55 -12.28 4.96
CA ARG A 263 -10.13 -11.63 3.70
C ARG A 263 -10.29 -12.55 2.49
N PRO A 264 -10.80 -12.04 1.34
CA PRO A 264 -11.38 -10.71 1.17
C PRO A 264 -12.74 -10.56 1.85
N VAL A 265 -13.47 -11.67 1.98
CA VAL A 265 -14.71 -11.83 2.73
C VAL A 265 -14.72 -13.24 3.37
N PRO A 266 -15.51 -13.49 4.42
CA PRO A 266 -15.59 -14.80 5.05
C PRO A 266 -15.90 -15.92 4.05
N GLY A 267 -15.14 -17.03 4.13
CA GLY A 267 -15.32 -18.20 3.25
C GLY A 267 -14.48 -18.21 1.97
N PHE A 268 -13.69 -17.15 1.71
CA PHE A 268 -12.87 -17.02 0.49
C PHE A 268 -11.38 -16.77 0.81
N ALA A 269 -10.89 -17.34 1.92
CA ALA A 269 -9.50 -17.17 2.37
C ALA A 269 -8.50 -18.10 1.67
N ASP A 270 -8.98 -19.02 0.84
CA ASP A 270 -8.20 -20.00 0.08
C ASP A 270 -7.87 -19.52 -1.34
N TYR A 271 -7.94 -18.20 -1.58
CA TYR A 271 -7.56 -17.50 -2.82
C TYR A 271 -8.48 -17.71 -4.03
N ARG A 272 -9.28 -18.78 -4.04
CA ARG A 272 -10.31 -19.06 -5.04
C ARG A 272 -11.44 -18.03 -4.95
N THR A 273 -12.19 -17.89 -6.04
CA THR A 273 -13.28 -16.92 -6.15
C THR A 273 -14.54 -17.59 -6.68
N PRO A 274 -15.72 -16.91 -6.67
CA PRO A 274 -16.92 -17.46 -7.30
C PRO A 274 -16.84 -17.63 -8.83
N VAL A 275 -15.77 -17.15 -9.46
CA VAL A 275 -15.50 -17.33 -10.89
C VAL A 275 -14.35 -18.32 -11.02
N ASP A 276 -14.61 -19.46 -11.66
CA ASP A 276 -13.60 -20.51 -11.83
C ASP A 276 -12.41 -19.99 -12.64
N GLY A 277 -11.19 -20.36 -12.25
CA GLY A 277 -9.96 -19.89 -12.89
C GLY A 277 -9.57 -18.45 -12.56
N LEU A 278 -10.36 -17.70 -11.77
CA LEU A 278 -9.98 -16.40 -11.21
C LEU A 278 -9.57 -16.54 -9.75
N TYR A 279 -8.41 -16.01 -9.41
CA TYR A 279 -7.84 -16.01 -8.06
C TYR A 279 -7.52 -14.59 -7.60
N LEU A 280 -7.61 -14.34 -6.28
CA LEU A 280 -7.19 -13.06 -5.69
C LEU A 280 -5.86 -13.24 -4.95
N CYS A 281 -4.82 -12.50 -5.34
CA CYS A 281 -3.45 -12.71 -4.84
C CYS A 281 -2.81 -11.46 -4.21
N GLY A 282 -3.55 -10.35 -4.10
CA GLY A 282 -3.04 -9.09 -3.55
C GLY A 282 -3.26 -8.90 -2.05
N ALA A 283 -3.00 -7.69 -1.56
CA ALA A 283 -3.12 -7.33 -0.15
C ALA A 283 -4.51 -7.56 0.46
N GLY A 284 -5.54 -7.61 -0.39
CA GLY A 284 -6.93 -7.91 0.00
C GLY A 284 -7.21 -9.39 0.26
N ALA A 285 -6.27 -10.30 -0.03
CA ALA A 285 -6.37 -11.73 0.25
C ALA A 285 -5.73 -12.10 1.59
N TRP A 286 -5.91 -13.36 2.02
CA TRP A 286 -5.24 -13.90 3.20
C TRP A 286 -3.71 -13.88 3.02
N PRO A 287 -2.90 -13.62 4.08
CA PRO A 287 -3.30 -13.19 5.42
C PRO A 287 -3.48 -11.67 5.59
N GLY A 288 -3.13 -10.88 4.58
CA GLY A 288 -3.15 -9.41 4.60
C GLY A 288 -2.05 -8.80 3.72
N GLY A 289 -1.98 -7.47 3.70
CA GLY A 289 -1.07 -6.70 2.84
C GLY A 289 0.28 -6.33 3.48
N ALA A 290 0.93 -5.31 2.90
CA ALA A 290 2.34 -4.92 3.07
C ALA A 290 3.31 -5.64 2.13
N VAL A 291 4.57 -5.22 2.15
CA VAL A 291 5.62 -5.69 1.23
C VAL A 291 6.33 -6.94 1.77
N PHE A 292 5.56 -7.99 2.06
CA PHE A 292 6.08 -9.28 2.54
C PHE A 292 5.72 -10.47 1.63
N GLY A 293 4.83 -10.27 0.65
CA GLY A 293 4.63 -11.18 -0.49
C GLY A 293 3.84 -12.48 -0.21
N ALA A 294 3.38 -12.73 1.02
CA ALA A 294 2.70 -14.00 1.31
C ALA A 294 1.40 -14.24 0.52
N PRO A 295 0.50 -13.25 0.31
CA PRO A 295 -0.72 -13.49 -0.46
C PRO A 295 -0.41 -13.99 -1.88
N GLY A 296 0.56 -13.36 -2.56
CA GLY A 296 0.99 -13.75 -3.89
C GLY A 296 1.59 -15.16 -3.92
N ARG A 297 2.53 -15.45 -3.01
CA ARG A 297 3.17 -16.77 -2.89
C ARG A 297 2.17 -17.88 -2.65
N ASN A 298 1.29 -17.69 -1.68
CA ASN A 298 0.34 -18.72 -1.26
C ASN A 298 -0.74 -18.95 -2.32
N CYS A 299 -1.24 -17.88 -2.96
CA CYS A 299 -2.13 -18.00 -4.11
C CYS A 299 -1.49 -18.81 -5.25
N ALA A 300 -0.20 -18.57 -5.55
CA ALA A 300 0.50 -19.33 -6.58
C ALA A 300 0.58 -20.83 -6.26
N ILE A 301 0.75 -21.21 -4.98
CA ILE A 301 0.74 -22.61 -4.54
C ILE A 301 -0.62 -23.26 -4.78
N GLU A 302 -1.71 -22.58 -4.42
CA GLU A 302 -3.08 -23.09 -4.66
C GLU A 302 -3.39 -23.23 -6.15
N VAL A 303 -2.99 -22.24 -6.97
CA VAL A 303 -3.14 -22.30 -8.43
C VAL A 303 -2.41 -23.51 -9.01
N LEU A 304 -1.16 -23.76 -8.60
CA LEU A 304 -0.39 -24.90 -9.09
C LEU A 304 -1.01 -26.25 -8.70
N ALA A 305 -1.56 -26.33 -7.48
CA ALA A 305 -2.28 -27.52 -7.02
C ALA A 305 -3.55 -27.76 -7.86
N ASP A 306 -4.32 -26.71 -8.14
CA ASP A 306 -5.54 -26.79 -8.97
C ASP A 306 -5.22 -27.16 -10.43
N LEU A 307 -4.06 -26.74 -10.94
CA LEU A 307 -3.54 -27.13 -12.26
C LEU A 307 -2.94 -28.55 -12.28
N GLY A 308 -2.92 -29.27 -11.16
CA GLY A 308 -2.33 -30.61 -11.06
C GLY A 308 -0.81 -30.62 -11.22
N THR A 309 -0.13 -29.50 -10.98
CA THR A 309 1.33 -29.42 -10.99
C THR A 309 1.86 -29.79 -9.60
N GLU A 310 2.70 -30.83 -9.50
CA GLU A 310 3.24 -31.26 -8.21
C GLU A 310 4.04 -30.11 -7.54
N ALA A 311 3.66 -29.76 -6.31
CA ALA A 311 4.29 -28.69 -5.52
C ALA A 311 5.79 -28.92 -5.18
N GLY A 312 6.36 -30.08 -5.57
CA GLY A 312 7.73 -30.48 -5.28
C GLY A 312 8.83 -29.65 -5.96
N THR A 313 8.49 -28.78 -6.90
CA THR A 313 9.49 -27.96 -7.64
C THR A 313 9.74 -26.57 -7.03
N LEU A 314 9.00 -26.16 -5.99
CA LEU A 314 9.10 -24.81 -5.41
C LEU A 314 9.99 -24.70 -4.16
N ALA A 315 10.58 -25.80 -3.70
CA ALA A 315 11.38 -25.84 -2.47
C ALA A 315 12.91 -25.87 -2.68
N ALA A 316 13.38 -25.76 -3.92
CA ALA A 316 14.81 -25.74 -4.22
C ALA A 316 15.09 -24.78 -5.37
N ASP A 317 15.36 -23.52 -5.02
CA ASP A 317 16.39 -22.63 -5.58
C ASP A 317 16.45 -21.33 -4.77
#